data_AF-A0A9X8VDQ4-F1
#
_entry.id   AF-A0A9X8VDQ4-F1
#
_cell.length_a   1.000
_cell.length_b   1.000
_cell.length_c   1.000
_cell.angle_alpha   90.00
_cell.angle_beta   90.00
_cell.angle_gamma   90.00
#
_symmetry.space_group_name_H-M   'P 1'
#
loop_
_entity.id
_entity.type
_entity.pdbx_description
1 polymer ?
#
loop_
_entity_poly.entity_id
_entity_poly.type
_entity_poly.pdbx_seq_one_letter_code
_entity_poly.pdbx_strand_id
1 'polypeptide(L)'
;MKKALITCAIVGGLLASYPALSTDQTASQKSAGKGGYHHAQQKLKVVEDLYAGFFNRHDIGVAQRLIVENYKQHNPFVGDGIKPFLDF
;
A
#
# COMPACT_ATOMS: atom_id res chain seq x y z
N MET A 1 43.34 -37.13 -50.62
CA MET A 1 42.80 -35.81 -51.04
C MET A 1 42.08 -35.16 -49.87
N LYS A 2 42.45 -33.92 -49.56
CA LYS A 2 41.57 -32.81 -49.13
C LYS A 2 40.98 -32.82 -47.69
N LYS A 3 41.66 -32.03 -46.86
CA LYS A 3 41.17 -30.94 -45.98
C LYS A 3 40.24 -31.28 -44.80
N ALA A 4 40.74 -30.93 -43.61
CA ALA A 4 39.99 -30.72 -42.38
C ALA A 4 38.94 -29.61 -42.51
N LEU A 5 37.83 -29.75 -41.79
CA LEU A 5 36.98 -28.62 -41.40
C LEU A 5 36.61 -28.74 -39.92
N ILE A 6 37.16 -27.80 -39.17
CA ILE A 6 36.83 -27.41 -37.81
C ILE A 6 35.39 -26.88 -37.83
N THR A 7 34.50 -27.41 -36.98
CA THR A 7 33.27 -26.71 -36.61
C THR A 7 33.39 -26.26 -35.17
N CYS A 8 33.18 -24.96 -35.00
CA CYS A 8 33.40 -24.17 -33.81
C CYS A 8 32.61 -24.64 -32.60
N ALA A 9 33.26 -24.50 -31.46
CA ALA A 9 32.61 -24.36 -30.17
C ALA A 9 31.60 -23.21 -30.18
N ILE A 10 30.42 -23.45 -29.61
CA ILE A 10 29.73 -22.42 -28.81
C ILE A 10 29.34 -23.12 -27.50
N VAL A 11 30.28 -23.06 -26.55
CA VAL A 11 29.95 -23.05 -25.12
C VAL A 11 29.37 -21.68 -24.83
N GLY A 12 28.13 -21.61 -24.36
CA GLY A 12 27.55 -20.36 -23.91
C GLY A 12 26.12 -20.56 -23.45
N GLY A 13 25.87 -20.35 -22.15
CA GLY A 13 24.51 -20.37 -21.64
C GLY A 13 24.36 -20.46 -20.13
N LEU A 14 25.09 -19.61 -19.41
CA LEU A 14 24.80 -19.10 -18.07
C LEU A 14 24.18 -20.04 -17.01
N LEU A 15 24.99 -20.37 -16.00
CA LEU A 15 24.50 -20.63 -14.65
C LEU A 15 23.62 -19.46 -14.20
N ALA A 16 22.34 -19.75 -13.93
CA ALA A 16 21.45 -18.83 -13.25
C ALA A 16 21.89 -18.67 -11.80
N SER A 17 22.86 -17.78 -11.56
CA SER A 17 23.12 -17.22 -10.23
C SER A 17 21.98 -16.27 -9.88
N TYR A 18 20.90 -16.79 -9.33
CA TYR A 18 19.93 -15.96 -8.62
C TYR A 18 20.64 -15.38 -7.39
N PRO A 19 20.73 -14.04 -7.22
CA PRO A 19 21.05 -13.51 -5.91
C PRO A 19 19.94 -13.95 -4.96
N ALA A 20 20.36 -14.52 -3.84
CA ALA A 20 19.49 -14.89 -2.75
C ALA A 20 18.53 -13.75 -2.41
N LEU A 21 17.27 -14.11 -2.24
CA LEU A 21 16.25 -13.26 -1.64
C LEU A 21 16.68 -12.91 -0.21
N SER A 22 17.45 -11.84 -0.06
CA SER A 22 17.62 -11.18 1.25
C SER A 22 16.37 -10.35 1.48
N THR A 23 15.33 -10.97 2.04
CA THR A 23 14.34 -10.19 2.77
C THR A 23 15.09 -9.62 3.96
N ASP A 24 15.47 -8.35 3.92
CA ASP A 24 15.79 -7.64 5.14
C ASP A 24 14.48 -7.47 5.92
N GLN A 25 14.09 -8.54 6.62
CA GLN A 25 12.91 -8.58 7.45
C GLN A 25 13.26 -7.96 8.81
N THR A 26 13.72 -6.72 8.77
CA THR A 26 13.64 -5.78 9.90
C THR A 26 12.28 -5.07 9.91
N ALA A 27 11.22 -5.77 9.46
CA ALA A 27 9.87 -5.45 9.89
C ALA A 27 9.80 -5.83 11.37
N SER A 28 10.10 -4.85 12.23
CA SER A 28 9.79 -4.90 13.65
C SER A 28 8.31 -5.25 13.80
N GLN A 29 8.01 -6.53 13.97
CA GLN A 29 6.70 -6.97 14.43
C GLN A 29 6.61 -6.52 15.88
N LYS A 30 6.21 -5.26 16.06
CA LYS A 30 5.79 -4.74 17.35
C LYS A 30 4.61 -5.59 17.77
N SER A 31 4.88 -6.57 18.63
CA SER A 31 3.88 -7.44 19.24
C SER A 31 2.72 -6.57 19.68
N ALA A 32 1.57 -6.72 19.00
CA ALA A 32 0.35 -6.04 19.35
C ALA A 32 -0.13 -6.65 20.67
N GLY A 33 0.45 -6.19 21.79
CA GLY A 33 -0.11 -6.41 23.10
C GLY A 33 -1.55 -5.88 23.15
N LYS A 34 -2.29 -6.19 24.21
CA LYS A 34 -3.69 -5.81 24.42
C LYS A 34 -4.03 -4.36 23.98
N GLY A 35 -3.13 -3.40 24.20
CA GLY A 35 -3.29 -2.00 23.76
C GLY A 35 -3.31 -1.79 22.23
N GLY A 36 -2.60 -2.60 21.44
CA GLY A 36 -2.62 -2.54 19.97
C GLY A 36 -3.99 -2.91 19.39
N TYR A 37 -4.66 -3.91 19.97
CA TYR A 37 -6.01 -4.29 19.58
C TYR A 37 -7.03 -3.20 19.90
N HIS A 38 -6.95 -2.59 21.10
CA HIS A 38 -7.85 -1.48 21.47
C HIS A 38 -7.68 -0.28 20.52
N HIS A 39 -6.46 0.09 20.16
CA HIS A 39 -6.21 1.15 19.18
C HIS A 39 -6.74 0.79 17.78
N ALA A 40 -6.61 -0.46 17.35
CA ALA A 40 -7.16 -0.91 16.06
C ALA A 40 -8.69 -0.80 16.04
N GLN A 41 -9.37 -1.22 17.11
CA GLN A 41 -10.83 -1.13 17.23
C GLN A 41 -11.33 0.33 17.23
N GLN A 42 -10.61 1.22 17.91
CA GLN A 42 -10.93 2.66 17.90
C GLN A 42 -10.79 3.26 16.49
N LYS A 43 -9.72 2.91 15.76
CA LYS A 43 -9.51 3.35 14.38
C LYS A 43 -10.58 2.81 13.44
N LEU A 44 -10.93 1.53 13.58
CA LEU A 44 -11.99 0.91 12.79
C LEU A 44 -13.32 1.64 13.00
N LYS A 45 -13.67 1.92 14.26
CA LYS A 45 -14.91 2.62 14.59
C LYS A 45 -15.03 4.00 13.92
N VAL A 46 -13.93 4.77 13.84
CA VAL A 46 -13.93 6.05 13.11
C VAL A 46 -14.29 5.86 11.63
N VAL A 47 -13.79 4.80 11.00
CA VAL A 47 -14.09 4.48 9.60
C VAL A 47 -15.54 4.05 9.46
N GLU A 48 -16.03 3.15 10.31
CA GLU A 48 -17.42 2.68 10.30
C GLU A 48 -18.43 3.83 10.50
N ASP A 49 -18.16 4.72 11.47
CA ASP A 49 -19.02 5.86 11.74
C ASP A 49 -19.04 6.85 10.56
N LEU A 50 -17.90 7.05 9.87
CA LEU A 50 -17.85 7.85 8.64
C LEU A 50 -18.68 7.23 7.52
N TYR A 51 -18.59 5.91 7.31
CA TYR A 51 -19.41 5.21 6.30
C TYR A 51 -20.90 5.28 6.61
N ALA A 52 -21.29 4.95 7.84
CA ALA A 52 -22.69 4.93 8.25
C ALA A 52 -23.31 6.34 8.22
N GLY A 53 -22.56 7.37 8.62
CA GLY A 53 -23.04 8.74 8.71
C GLY A 53 -22.95 9.51 7.40
N PHE A 54 -21.73 9.68 6.87
CA PHE A 54 -21.52 10.52 5.71
C PHE A 54 -21.93 9.82 4.40
N PHE A 55 -21.38 8.65 4.11
CA PHE A 55 -21.64 8.00 2.82
C PHE A 55 -23.07 7.43 2.71
N ASN A 56 -23.58 6.78 3.76
CA ASN A 56 -24.89 6.13 3.68
C ASN A 56 -26.06 7.07 4.00
N ARG A 57 -25.87 8.03 4.92
CA ARG A 57 -26.93 8.95 5.37
C ARG A 57 -26.78 10.38 4.84
N HIS A 58 -25.71 10.67 4.08
CA HIS A 58 -25.39 11.99 3.55
C HIS A 58 -25.31 13.09 4.63
N ASP A 59 -24.90 12.71 5.85
CA ASP A 59 -24.76 13.63 6.98
C ASP A 59 -23.37 14.30 6.94
N ILE A 60 -23.30 15.49 6.34
CA ILE A 60 -22.05 16.27 6.24
C ILE A 60 -21.46 16.62 7.61
N GLY A 61 -22.29 16.68 8.65
CA GLY A 61 -21.85 16.96 10.02
C GLY A 61 -20.98 15.84 10.58
N VAL A 62 -21.14 14.61 10.11
CA VAL A 62 -20.27 13.48 10.49
C VAL A 62 -18.88 13.64 9.90
N ALA A 63 -18.79 13.97 8.60
CA ALA A 63 -17.50 14.22 7.95
C ALA A 63 -16.78 15.43 8.58
N GLN A 64 -17.50 16.51 8.91
CA GLN A 64 -16.94 17.68 9.61
C GLN A 64 -16.35 17.37 10.98
N ARG A 65 -16.84 16.34 11.67
CA ARG A 65 -16.32 15.92 12.98
C ARG A 65 -15.15 14.95 12.88
N LEU A 66 -15.16 14.06 11.89
CA LEU A 66 -14.22 12.94 11.80
C LEU A 66 -13.04 13.20 10.84
N ILE A 67 -13.21 14.08 9.85
CA ILE A 67 -12.17 14.44 8.90
C ILE A 67 -11.50 15.73 9.35
N VAL A 68 -10.16 15.71 9.40
CA VAL A 68 -9.36 16.89 9.75
C VAL A 68 -9.33 17.89 8.59
N GLU A 69 -9.21 19.18 8.93
CA GLU A 69 -9.22 20.27 7.94
C GLU A 69 -8.17 20.08 6.84
N ASN A 70 -6.98 19.57 7.21
CA ASN A 70 -5.84 19.33 6.32
C ASN A 70 -5.76 17.89 5.78
N TYR A 71 -6.90 17.21 5.62
CA TYR A 71 -6.98 15.85 5.07
C TYR A 71 -6.17 15.69 3.79
N LYS A 72 -5.44 14.57 3.66
CA LYS A 72 -4.61 14.28 2.48
C LYS A 72 -5.34 13.34 1.54
N GLN A 73 -5.55 13.80 0.32
CA GLN A 73 -6.21 13.02 -0.72
C GLN A 73 -5.19 12.49 -1.73
N HIS A 74 -5.18 11.17 -1.88
CA HIS A 74 -4.24 10.49 -2.77
C HIS A 74 -4.73 10.40 -4.22
N ASN A 75 -6.01 10.61 -4.49
CA ASN A 75 -6.58 10.76 -5.82
C ASN A 75 -6.07 12.08 -6.42
N PRO A 76 -5.28 12.03 -7.50
CA PRO A 76 -4.66 13.22 -8.08
C PRO A 76 -5.67 14.20 -8.71
N PHE A 77 -6.94 13.80 -8.86
CA PHE A 77 -8.00 14.62 -9.44
C PHE A 77 -8.86 15.33 -8.39
N VAL A 78 -8.61 15.11 -7.10
CA VAL A 78 -9.34 15.73 -5.99
C VAL A 78 -8.34 16.48 -5.12
N GLY A 79 -8.65 17.72 -4.76
CA GLY A 79 -7.78 18.54 -3.91
C GLY A 79 -7.64 17.96 -2.51
N ASP A 80 -6.55 18.33 -1.84
CA ASP A 80 -6.39 18.10 -0.39
C ASP A 80 -7.39 18.94 0.43
N GLY A 81 -7.65 18.48 1.65
CA GLY A 81 -8.44 19.17 2.66
C GLY A 81 -9.87 18.66 2.76
N ILE A 82 -10.57 19.11 3.80
CA ILE A 82 -11.97 18.73 4.01
C ILE A 82 -12.91 19.32 2.95
N LYS A 83 -12.60 20.50 2.42
CA LYS A 83 -13.47 21.16 1.45
C LYS A 83 -13.65 20.32 0.17
N PRO A 84 -12.59 19.91 -0.55
CA PRO A 84 -12.76 19.05 -1.72
C PRO A 84 -13.39 17.70 -1.42
N PHE A 85 -13.24 17.18 -0.19
CA PHE A 85 -13.89 15.94 0.23
C PHE A 85 -15.42 16.09 0.36
N LEU A 86 -15.90 17.25 0.85
CA LEU A 86 -17.33 17.53 1.01
C LEU A 86 -18.03 17.92 -0.30
N ASP A 87 -17.28 18.44 -1.27
CA ASP A 87 -17.81 18.93 -2.55
C ASP A 87 -18.04 17.80 -3.59
N PHE A 88 -17.65 16.56 -3.29
CA PHE A 88 -17.75 15.39 -4.19
C PHE A 88 -19.07 14.62 -3.98
#